data_AF-A0A0P7Y8U0-F1
#
_entry.id   AF-A0A0P7Y8U0-F1
#
_cell.length_a   1.000
_cell.length_b   1.000
_cell.length_c   1.000
_cell.angle_alpha   90.00
_cell.angle_beta   90.00
_cell.angle_gamma   90.00
#
_symmetry.space_group_name_H-M   'P 1'
#
loop_
_entity.id
_entity.type
_entity.pdbx_description
1 polymer ?
#
loop_
_entity_poly.entity_id
_entity_poly.type
_entity_poly.pdbx_seq_one_letter_code
_entity_poly.pdbx_strand_id
1 'polypeptide(L)'
;MKRRQTLHRFLVEYEWVHISIGVVGNATFFVGSIFFLPAFDGWLTFGVWLFITGSLLMLFGAVGDGLKKYWTGRYGDPRAIP
;
A
#
# COMPACT_ATOMS: atom_id res chain seq x y z
N MET A 1 11.93 -27.95 13.92
CA MET A 1 10.50 -27.61 13.70
C MET A 1 10.13 -26.13 13.95
N LYS A 2 10.91 -25.31 14.67
CA LYS A 2 10.58 -23.88 14.94
C LYS A 2 10.86 -22.87 13.80
N ARG A 3 11.65 -23.22 12.76
CA ARG A 3 12.11 -22.26 11.74
C ARG A 3 11.06 -21.90 10.67
N ARG A 4 10.03 -22.75 10.48
CA ARG A 4 8.99 -22.55 9.45
C ARG A 4 7.86 -21.61 9.87
N GLN A 5 7.57 -21.50 11.16
CA GLN A 5 6.47 -20.65 11.66
C GLN A 5 6.81 -19.16 11.64
N THR A 6 8.08 -18.78 11.81
CA THR A 6 8.50 -17.38 11.79
C THR A 6 8.28 -16.75 10.41
N LEU A 7 8.59 -17.49 9.34
CA LEU A 7 8.43 -17.01 7.95
C LEU A 7 6.96 -16.81 7.56
N HIS A 8 6.05 -17.65 8.08
CA HIS A 8 4.62 -17.53 7.81
C HIS A 8 4.02 -16.27 8.47
N ARG A 9 4.50 -15.90 9.66
CA ARG A 9 4.11 -14.64 10.32
C ARG A 9 4.63 -13.43 9.55
N PHE A 10 5.90 -13.40 9.17
CA PHE A 10 6.48 -12.31 8.38
C PHE A 10 5.81 -12.12 7.02
N LEU A 11 5.44 -13.20 6.31
CA LEU A 11 4.79 -13.11 5.00
C LEU A 11 3.32 -12.70 5.09
N VAL A 12 2.60 -13.10 6.14
CA VAL A 12 1.23 -12.61 6.43
C VAL A 12 1.30 -11.15 6.89
N GLU A 13 2.25 -10.77 7.75
CA GLU A 13 2.46 -9.35 8.12
C GLU A 13 2.79 -8.47 6.91
N TYR A 14 3.62 -8.94 5.98
CA TYR A 14 3.90 -8.24 4.71
C TYR A 14 2.67 -8.12 3.81
N GLU A 15 1.73 -9.06 3.91
CA GLU A 15 0.48 -8.98 3.16
C GLU A 15 -0.44 -7.87 3.68
N TRP A 16 -0.55 -7.74 4.99
CA TRP A 16 -1.33 -6.66 5.60
C TRP A 16 -0.67 -5.30 5.45
N VAL A 17 0.66 -5.22 5.40
CA VAL A 17 1.40 -3.96 5.25
C VAL A 17 1.09 -3.27 3.91
N HIS A 18 1.14 -3.98 2.78
CA HIS A 18 0.87 -3.34 1.49
C HIS A 18 -0.61 -2.95 1.32
N ILE A 19 -1.54 -3.75 1.87
CA ILE A 19 -2.97 -3.41 1.88
C ILE A 19 -3.22 -2.17 2.75
N SER A 20 -2.63 -2.12 3.94
CA SER A 20 -2.78 -0.98 4.86
C SER A 20 -2.16 0.29 4.28
N ILE A 21 -0.98 0.19 3.65
CA ILE A 21 -0.34 1.30 2.93
C ILE A 21 -1.24 1.78 1.77
N GLY A 22 -1.83 0.85 1.01
CA GLY A 22 -2.75 1.18 -0.06
C GLY A 22 -4.00 1.90 0.44
N VAL A 23 -4.63 1.42 1.52
CA VAL A 23 -5.83 2.04 2.13
C VAL A 23 -5.51 3.43 2.68
N VAL A 24 -4.42 3.57 3.45
CA VAL A 24 -3.99 4.85 4.02
C VAL A 24 -3.60 5.83 2.90
N GLY A 25 -2.91 5.35 1.86
CA GLY A 25 -2.56 6.16 0.70
C GLY A 25 -3.79 6.70 -0.03
N ASN A 26 -4.76 5.83 -0.32
CA ASN A 26 -6.03 6.21 -0.95
C ASN A 26 -6.81 7.23 -0.12
N ALA A 27 -6.93 7.02 1.20
CA ALA A 27 -7.63 7.93 2.09
C ALA A 27 -6.94 9.31 2.13
N THR A 28 -5.62 9.33 2.31
CA THR A 28 -4.82 10.56 2.35
C THR A 28 -4.91 11.34 1.04
N PHE A 29 -4.84 10.63 -0.09
CA PHE A 29 -5.00 11.22 -1.42
C PHE A 29 -6.40 11.81 -1.62
N PHE A 30 -7.44 11.09 -1.22
CA PHE A 30 -8.81 11.56 -1.34
C PHE A 30 -9.03 12.82 -0.50
N VAL A 31 -8.54 12.83 0.75
CA VAL A 31 -8.60 14.02 1.62
C VAL A 31 -7.79 15.17 1.01
N GLY A 32 -6.58 14.93 0.52
CA GLY A 32 -5.78 15.92 -0.19
C GLY A 32 -6.48 16.48 -1.44
N SER A 33 -7.24 15.64 -2.15
CA SER A 33 -8.03 16.05 -3.32
C SER A 33 -9.16 17.02 -2.95
N ILE A 34 -9.76 16.88 -1.76
CA ILE A 34 -10.82 17.79 -1.28
C ILE A 34 -10.28 19.21 -1.07
N PHE A 35 -9.02 19.35 -0.65
CA PHE A 35 -8.40 20.66 -0.43
C PHE A 35 -8.15 21.45 -1.72
N PHE A 36 -8.30 20.84 -2.91
CA PHE A 36 -8.29 21.57 -4.18
C PHE A 36 -9.64 22.24 -4.50
N LEU A 37 -10.67 22.03 -3.68
CA LEU A 37 -11.94 22.76 -3.86
C LEU A 37 -11.73 24.26 -3.56
N PRO A 38 -12.41 25.17 -4.30
CA PRO A 38 -12.29 26.61 -4.11
C PRO A 38 -12.60 27.09 -2.69
N ALA A 39 -13.38 26.32 -1.93
CA ALA A 39 -13.70 26.60 -0.54
C ALA A 39 -12.50 26.52 0.43
N PHE A 40 -11.39 25.89 0.01
CA PHE A 40 -10.22 25.64 0.85
C PHE A 40 -8.93 26.28 0.31
N ASP A 41 -9.04 27.37 -0.45
CA ASP A 41 -7.91 28.03 -1.13
C ASP A 41 -6.73 28.36 -0.19
N GLY A 42 -7.01 28.75 1.06
CA GLY A 42 -5.98 29.00 2.07
C GLY A 42 -5.21 27.77 2.57
N TRP A 43 -5.68 26.57 2.25
CA TRP A 43 -5.11 25.28 2.67
C TRP A 43 -4.53 24.48 1.50
N LEU A 44 -4.43 25.09 0.32
CA LEU A 44 -4.07 24.41 -0.91
C LEU A 44 -2.67 23.78 -0.85
N THR A 45 -1.70 24.46 -0.23
CA THR A 45 -0.35 23.90 -0.01
C THR A 45 -0.39 22.63 0.85
N PHE A 46 -1.22 22.60 1.89
CA PHE A 46 -1.39 21.42 2.74
C PHE A 46 -2.09 20.28 1.97
N GLY A 47 -3.11 20.62 1.19
CA GLY A 47 -3.79 19.70 0.27
C GLY A 47 -2.85 19.04 -0.73
N VAL A 48 -1.97 19.82 -1.36
CA VAL A 48 -0.95 19.33 -2.29
C VAL A 48 0.00 18.34 -1.62
N TRP A 49 0.47 18.62 -0.41
CA TRP A 49 1.33 17.68 0.32
C TRP A 49 0.61 16.38 0.70
N LEU A 50 -0.65 16.45 1.14
CA LEU A 50 -1.48 15.27 1.38
C LEU A 50 -1.69 14.46 0.10
N PHE A 51 -1.94 15.14 -1.02
CA PHE A 51 -2.10 14.52 -2.32
C PHE A 51 -0.83 13.80 -2.77
N ILE A 52 0.34 14.46 -2.69
CA ILE A 52 1.63 13.88 -3.06
C ILE A 52 1.94 12.66 -2.19
N THR A 53 1.80 12.80 -0.86
CA THR A 53 2.10 11.71 0.08
C THR A 53 1.15 10.53 -0.09
N GLY A 54 -0.15 10.78 -0.24
CA GLY A 54 -1.15 9.75 -0.52
C GLY A 54 -0.88 9.01 -1.85
N SER A 55 -0.51 9.75 -2.89
CA SER A 55 -0.14 9.19 -4.20
C SER A 55 1.09 8.29 -4.10
N LEU A 56 2.12 8.71 -3.36
CA LEU A 56 3.34 7.93 -3.14
C LEU A 56 3.05 6.62 -2.38
N LEU A 57 2.25 6.69 -1.32
CA LEU A 57 1.83 5.50 -0.56
C LEU A 57 1.10 4.49 -1.47
N MET A 58 0.18 4.96 -2.31
CA MET A 58 -0.49 4.09 -3.28
C MET A 58 0.47 3.47 -4.28
N LEU A 59 1.45 4.24 -4.78
CA LEU A 59 2.48 3.73 -5.69
C LEU A 59 3.26 2.59 -5.03
N PHE A 60 3.72 2.76 -3.79
CA PHE A 60 4.42 1.70 -3.06
C PHE A 60 3.54 0.47 -2.82
N GLY A 61 2.26 0.67 -2.46
CA GLY A 61 1.30 -0.43 -2.31
C GLY A 61 1.11 -1.22 -3.59
N ALA A 62 0.91 -0.53 -4.72
CA ALA A 62 0.72 -1.15 -6.04
C ALA A 62 1.97 -1.87 -6.54
N VAL A 63 3.17 -1.29 -6.33
CA VAL A 63 4.44 -1.94 -6.66
C VAL A 63 4.63 -3.21 -5.82
N GLY A 64 4.33 -3.15 -4.52
CA GLY A 64 4.43 -4.31 -3.64
C GLY A 64 3.52 -5.47 -4.06
N ASP A 65 2.25 -5.19 -4.35
CA ASP A 65 1.30 -6.20 -4.83
C ASP A 65 1.67 -6.72 -6.23
N GLY A 66 2.11 -5.82 -7.13
CA GLY A 66 2.61 -6.18 -8.45
C GLY A 66 3.82 -7.13 -8.41
N LEU A 67 4.80 -6.85 -7.54
CA LEU A 67 5.96 -7.74 -7.34
C LEU A 67 5.53 -9.09 -6.78
N LYS A 68 4.62 -9.11 -5.79
CA LYS A 68 4.08 -10.35 -5.22
C LYS A 68 3.40 -11.19 -6.30
N LYS A 69 2.56 -10.57 -7.12
CA LYS A 69 1.87 -11.23 -8.23
C LYS A 69 2.84 -11.73 -9.29
N TYR A 70 3.86 -10.94 -9.65
CA TYR A 70 4.90 -11.33 -10.59
C TYR A 70 5.70 -12.54 -10.08
N TRP A 71 6.12 -12.52 -8.82
CA TRP A 71 6.87 -13.61 -8.19
C TRP A 71 6.03 -14.89 -8.08
N THR A 72 4.79 -14.78 -7.62
CA THR A 72 3.86 -15.92 -7.48
C THR A 72 3.55 -16.55 -8.84
N GLY A 73 3.36 -15.73 -9.88
CA GLY A 73 3.14 -16.22 -11.25
C GLY A 73 4.37 -16.90 -11.86
N ARG A 74 5.58 -16.60 -11.37
CA ARG A 74 6.84 -17.13 -11.92
C ARG A 74 7.41 -18.32 -11.14
N TYR A 75 7.12 -18.42 -9.84
CA TYR A 75 7.65 -19.47 -8.96
C TYR A 75 6.58 -20.42 -8.38
N GLY A 76 5.29 -20.20 -8.66
CA GLY A 76 4.19 -20.97 -8.07
C GLY A 76 3.94 -20.57 -6.61
N ASP A 77 2.68 -20.70 -6.15
CA ASP A 77 2.28 -20.29 -4.80
C ASP A 77 3.06 -21.05 -3.71
N PRO A 78 3.87 -20.38 -2.87
CA PRO A 78 4.58 -21.03 -1.76
C PRO A 78 3.65 -21.66 -0.72
N ARG A 79 2.35 -21.32 -0.73
CA ARG A 79 1.29 -21.88 0.13
C ARG A 79 0.66 -23.15 -0.47
N ALA A 80 0.93 -23.45 -1.74
CA ALA A 80 0.55 -24.71 -2.37
C ALA A 80 1.53 -25.82 -1.95
N ILE A 81 1.47 -26.21 -0.68
CA ILE A 81 2.05 -27.46 -0.19
C ILE A 81 0.87 -28.43 -0.04
N PRO A 82 0.90 -29.65 -0.62
CA PRO A 82 -0.15 -30.64 -0.42
C PRO A 82 -0.32 -31.05 1.04
#